data_AF-A0A167EVN7-F1
#
_entry.id   AF-A0A167EVN7-F1
#
_cell.length_a   1.000
_cell.length_b   1.000
_cell.length_c   1.000
_cell.angle_alpha   90.00
_cell.angle_beta   90.00
_cell.angle_gamma   90.00
#
_symmetry.space_group_name_H-M   'P 1'
#
loop_
_entity.id
_entity.type
_entity.pdbx_description
1 polymer ?
#
loop_
_entity_poly.entity_id
_entity_poly.type
_entity_poly.pdbx_seq_one_letter_code
_entity_poly.pdbx_strand_id
1 'polypeptide(L)'
;MAPERPSYGMTKNASTLVVQQIAKDTSSSNMQIVSFHPGAVATEEVARRMGPTDTSDISFDDENLSGHFAVWAASREAEFLHGRFVWAKGDIDEIKAGDIGKKIGKDSNFLKIGIEGLAESMGSPMLSLEELEAVLAKSQGSRKQISSSEHV
;
A
#
# COMPACT_ATOMS: atom_id res chain seq x y z
N MET A 1 15.23 5.84 -10.06
CA MET A 1 15.15 7.31 -9.88
C MET A 1 16.55 7.87 -9.90
N ALA A 2 16.77 8.96 -10.65
CA ALA A 2 18.08 9.59 -10.72
C ALA A 2 18.58 9.98 -9.31
N PRO A 3 19.87 9.79 -8.99
CA PRO A 3 20.48 10.12 -7.69
C PRO A 3 20.36 11.61 -7.31
N GLU A 4 20.00 12.46 -8.26
CA GLU A 4 19.78 13.91 -8.17
C GLU A 4 18.65 14.35 -7.20
N ARG A 5 17.80 13.45 -6.69
CA ARG A 5 16.55 13.83 -5.98
C ARG A 5 16.29 13.00 -4.70
N PRO A 6 17.15 13.11 -3.67
CA PRO A 6 17.02 12.32 -2.45
C PRO A 6 15.71 12.61 -1.70
N SER A 7 15.22 13.86 -1.74
CA SER A 7 13.99 14.27 -1.03
C SER A 7 12.74 13.64 -1.61
N TYR A 8 12.68 13.38 -2.92
CA TYR A 8 11.46 12.84 -3.54
C TYR A 8 11.13 11.45 -3.01
N GLY A 9 12.10 10.54 -3.04
CA GLY A 9 11.93 9.18 -2.53
C GLY A 9 11.59 9.17 -1.03
N MET A 10 12.28 10.01 -0.24
CA MET A 10 11.99 10.17 1.18
C MET A 10 10.55 10.62 1.43
N THR A 11 10.11 11.70 0.78
CA THR A 11 8.75 12.23 0.96
C THR A 11 7.68 11.23 0.52
N LYS A 12 7.85 10.57 -0.63
CA LYS A 12 6.87 9.57 -1.10
C LYS A 12 6.77 8.36 -0.18
N ASN A 13 7.90 7.86 0.33
CA ASN A 13 7.89 6.76 1.31
C ASN A 13 7.25 7.19 2.65
N ALA A 14 7.60 8.38 3.15
CA ALA A 14 7.01 8.91 4.39
C ALA A 14 5.49 9.08 4.27
N SER A 15 5.00 9.70 3.18
CA SER A 15 3.56 9.84 2.93
C SER A 15 2.86 8.49 2.78
N THR A 16 3.49 7.53 2.08
CA THR A 16 2.95 6.16 1.95
C THR A 16 2.84 5.47 3.29
N LEU A 17 3.84 5.61 4.18
CA LEU A 17 3.79 5.06 5.52
C LEU A 17 2.65 5.65 6.35
N VAL A 18 2.41 6.97 6.27
CA VAL A 18 1.31 7.63 6.98
C VAL A 18 -0.03 7.02 6.58
N VAL A 19 -0.33 6.95 5.28
CA VAL A 19 -1.62 6.39 4.82
C VAL A 19 -1.73 4.89 5.07
N GLN A 20 -0.61 4.17 5.09
CA GLN A 20 -0.57 2.77 5.49
C GLN A 20 -0.95 2.59 6.98
N GLN A 21 -0.53 3.47 7.89
CA GLN A 21 -0.95 3.38 9.29
C GLN A 21 -2.45 3.66 9.45
N ILE A 22 -2.99 4.64 8.71
CA ILE A 22 -4.43 4.90 8.68
C ILE A 22 -5.20 3.65 8.22
N ALA A 23 -4.68 2.95 7.19
CA ALA A 23 -5.25 1.70 6.71
C ALA A 23 -5.18 0.57 7.74
N LYS A 24 -4.15 0.52 8.60
CA LYS A 24 -4.10 -0.49 9.68
C LYS A 24 -5.24 -0.33 10.68
N ASP A 25 -5.61 0.92 10.99
CA ASP A 25 -6.64 1.23 11.98
C ASP A 25 -8.05 1.36 11.37
N THR A 26 -8.17 1.30 10.04
CA THR A 26 -9.44 1.49 9.34
C THR A 26 -9.80 0.25 8.52
N SER A 27 -10.99 -0.33 8.73
CA SER A 27 -11.40 -1.46 7.89
C SER A 27 -11.63 -1.02 6.44
N SER A 28 -11.26 -1.87 5.49
CA SER A 28 -11.55 -1.71 4.06
C SER A 28 -13.04 -1.51 3.76
N SER A 29 -13.92 -2.07 4.59
CA SER A 29 -15.36 -1.87 4.50
C SER A 29 -15.82 -0.44 4.78
N ASN A 30 -15.08 0.31 5.61
CA ASN A 30 -15.33 1.71 5.92
C ASN A 30 -14.58 2.63 4.95
N MET A 31 -13.28 2.41 4.77
CA MET A 31 -12.45 3.16 3.84
C MET A 31 -11.32 2.29 3.28
N GLN A 32 -11.37 2.04 1.97
CA GLN A 32 -10.29 1.36 1.27
C GLN A 32 -9.17 2.34 0.93
N ILE A 33 -7.93 2.01 1.32
CA ILE A 33 -6.74 2.80 1.01
C ILE A 33 -5.80 1.93 0.19
N VAL A 34 -5.51 2.36 -1.04
CA VAL A 34 -4.53 1.74 -1.93
C VAL A 34 -3.61 2.85 -2.44
N SER A 35 -2.30 2.68 -2.27
CA SER A 35 -1.30 3.56 -2.88
C SER A 35 -0.76 2.90 -4.14
N PHE A 36 -0.48 3.67 -5.19
CA PHE A 36 0.12 3.09 -6.39
C PHE A 36 1.08 4.03 -7.10
N HIS A 37 2.08 3.42 -7.76
CA HIS A 37 2.93 4.10 -8.72
C HIS A 37 2.18 4.24 -10.05
N PRO A 38 1.94 5.45 -10.56
CA PRO A 38 1.15 5.66 -11.78
C PRO A 38 1.92 5.32 -13.07
N GLY A 39 3.23 5.09 -12.98
CA GLY A 39 4.11 5.01 -14.15
C GLY A 39 4.77 6.37 -14.43
N ALA A 40 5.41 6.47 -15.58
CA ALA A 40 5.97 7.74 -16.06
C ALA A 40 4.93 8.42 -16.95
N VAL A 41 4.11 9.32 -16.39
CA VAL A 41 3.10 10.06 -17.17
C VAL A 41 3.64 11.43 -17.56
N ALA A 42 3.51 11.80 -18.84
CA ALA A 42 3.89 13.12 -19.33
C ALA A 42 2.94 14.17 -18.75
N THR A 43 3.48 15.11 -17.97
CA THR A 43 2.71 16.22 -17.39
C THR A 43 3.45 17.53 -17.62
N GLU A 44 2.72 18.65 -17.54
CA GLU A 44 3.32 19.99 -17.63
C GLU A 44 4.42 20.18 -16.56
N GLU A 45 4.21 19.65 -15.35
CA GLU A 45 5.21 19.67 -14.29
C GLU A 45 6.48 18.91 -14.67
N VAL A 46 6.35 17.74 -15.30
CA VAL A 46 7.48 16.97 -15.79
C VAL A 46 8.21 17.77 -16.87
N ALA A 47 7.50 18.32 -17.85
CA ALA A 47 8.10 19.16 -18.89
C ALA A 47 8.85 20.38 -18.30
N ARG A 48 8.23 21.10 -17.35
CA ARG A 48 8.84 22.24 -16.67
C ARG A 48 10.10 21.85 -15.90
N ARG A 49 10.11 20.68 -15.24
CA ARG A 49 11.26 20.19 -14.45
C ARG A 49 12.37 19.60 -15.30
N MET A 50 12.05 19.06 -16.47
CA MET A 50 13.02 18.47 -17.39
C MET A 50 13.75 19.55 -18.19
N GLY A 51 13.17 20.75 -18.33
CA GLY A 51 13.76 21.84 -19.10
C GLY A 51 13.90 21.46 -20.58
N PRO A 52 14.77 22.15 -21.36
CA PRO A 52 15.01 21.84 -22.76
C PRO A 52 15.81 20.53 -22.99
N THR A 53 15.93 19.68 -21.97
CA THR A 53 16.61 18.38 -22.09
C THR A 53 15.82 17.49 -23.05
N ASP A 54 16.51 16.82 -23.96
CA ASP A 54 15.88 15.88 -24.88
C ASP A 54 15.17 14.79 -24.07
N THR A 55 13.84 14.73 -24.22
CA THR A 55 12.99 13.74 -23.56
C THR A 55 12.79 12.50 -24.44
N SER A 56 13.46 12.44 -25.60
CA SER A 56 13.43 11.31 -26.55
C SER A 56 13.67 9.96 -25.89
N ASP A 57 14.48 9.94 -24.83
CA ASP A 57 14.89 8.71 -24.15
C ASP A 57 13.91 8.28 -23.05
N ILE A 58 12.86 9.07 -22.77
CA ILE A 58 11.84 8.72 -21.78
C ILE A 58 10.62 8.15 -22.49
N SER A 59 10.45 6.84 -22.34
CA SER A 59 9.19 6.18 -22.65
C SER A 59 8.15 6.56 -21.59
N PHE A 60 7.27 7.51 -21.92
CA PHE A 60 6.10 7.80 -21.10
C PHE A 60 5.04 6.70 -21.26
N ASP A 61 4.40 6.33 -20.15
CA ASP A 61 3.21 5.50 -20.13
C ASP A 61 1.97 6.36 -20.47
N ASP A 62 0.98 5.75 -21.13
CA ASP A 62 -0.34 6.36 -21.40
C ASP A 62 -1.05 6.69 -20.08
N GLU A 63 -1.52 7.93 -19.92
CA GLU A 63 -2.21 8.38 -18.70
C GLU A 63 -3.44 7.53 -18.37
N ASN A 64 -4.12 6.99 -19.39
CA ASN A 64 -5.31 6.15 -19.24
C ASN A 64 -5.00 4.87 -18.48
N LEU A 65 -3.77 4.36 -18.56
CA LEU A 65 -3.36 3.18 -17.82
C LEU A 65 -3.50 3.40 -16.31
N SER A 66 -2.95 4.51 -15.82
CA SER A 66 -3.05 4.88 -14.41
C SER A 66 -4.46 5.31 -14.00
N GLY A 67 -5.21 5.94 -14.91
CA GLY A 67 -6.60 6.34 -14.69
C GLY A 67 -7.53 5.14 -14.54
N HIS A 68 -7.47 4.18 -15.45
CA HIS A 68 -8.25 2.94 -15.37
C HIS A 68 -7.87 2.12 -14.14
N PHE A 69 -6.57 2.06 -13.81
CA PHE A 69 -6.12 1.40 -12.58
C PHE A 69 -6.73 2.04 -11.33
N ALA A 70 -6.79 3.38 -11.26
CA ALA A 70 -7.39 4.08 -10.13
C ALA A 70 -8.88 3.74 -9.95
N VAL A 71 -9.64 3.63 -11.05
CA VAL A 71 -11.05 3.23 -11.03
C VAL A 71 -11.18 1.79 -10.51
N TRP A 72 -10.38 0.86 -11.02
CA TRP A 72 -10.39 -0.53 -10.53
C TRP A 72 -9.97 -0.63 -9.06
N ALA A 73 -8.94 0.10 -8.65
CA ALA A 73 -8.43 0.12 -7.28
C ALA A 73 -9.42 0.69 -6.26
N ALA A 74 -10.41 1.48 -6.70
CA ALA A 74 -11.51 1.95 -5.87
C ALA A 74 -12.64 0.93 -5.71
N SER A 75 -12.62 -0.17 -6.47
CA SER A 75 -13.63 -1.22 -6.41
C SER A 75 -13.38 -2.22 -5.27
N ARG A 76 -14.41 -3.01 -4.95
CA ARG A 76 -14.31 -4.14 -4.00
C ARG A 76 -13.41 -5.27 -4.49
N GLU A 77 -13.20 -5.38 -5.80
CA GLU A 77 -12.31 -6.37 -6.37
C GLU A 77 -10.86 -6.18 -5.90
N ALA A 78 -10.46 -4.94 -5.64
CA ALA A 78 -9.13 -4.57 -5.17
C ALA A 78 -8.98 -4.57 -3.63
N GLU A 79 -9.97 -5.06 -2.88
CA GLU A 79 -9.96 -5.01 -1.41
C GLU A 79 -8.73 -5.69 -0.78
N PHE A 80 -8.22 -6.74 -1.42
CA PHE A 80 -6.99 -7.43 -0.99
C PHE A 80 -5.74 -6.53 -1.03
N LEU A 81 -5.78 -5.41 -1.75
CA LEU A 81 -4.71 -4.41 -1.81
C LEU A 81 -4.78 -3.36 -0.69
N HIS A 82 -5.77 -3.44 0.20
CA HIS A 82 -5.92 -2.49 1.29
C HIS A 82 -4.61 -2.32 2.11
N GLY A 83 -4.18 -1.07 2.27
CA GLY A 83 -2.96 -0.67 2.96
C GLY A 83 -1.65 -0.99 2.24
N ARG A 84 -1.67 -1.27 0.92
CA ARG A 84 -0.49 -1.64 0.13
C ARG A 84 -0.13 -0.60 -0.93
N PHE A 85 1.11 -0.68 -1.39
CA PHE A 85 1.67 0.09 -2.49
C PHE A 85 1.90 -0.80 -3.72
N VAL A 86 1.21 -0.54 -4.82
CA VAL A 86 1.27 -1.34 -6.06
C VAL A 86 1.75 -0.51 -7.26
N TRP A 87 1.96 -1.11 -8.42
CA TRP A 87 2.29 -0.38 -9.65
C TRP A 87 1.17 -0.57 -10.67
N ALA A 88 0.61 0.53 -11.17
CA ALA A 88 -0.41 0.57 -12.22
C ALA A 88 0.08 0.13 -13.61
N LYS A 89 1.12 -0.70 -13.71
CA LYS A 89 1.62 -1.24 -14.99
C LYS A 89 1.30 -2.72 -15.18
N GLY A 90 0.98 -3.44 -14.10
CA GLY A 90 0.67 -4.86 -14.17
C GLY A 90 -0.72 -5.12 -14.74
N ASP A 91 -0.88 -6.27 -15.38
CA ASP A 91 -2.20 -6.83 -15.69
C ASP A 91 -2.94 -7.08 -14.36
N ILE A 92 -4.20 -6.65 -14.27
CA ILE A 92 -5.04 -6.84 -13.09
C ILE A 92 -5.13 -8.32 -12.71
N ASP A 93 -5.24 -9.21 -13.70
CA ASP A 93 -5.31 -10.64 -13.45
C ASP A 93 -3.98 -11.20 -12.95
N GLU A 94 -2.85 -10.65 -13.38
CA GLU A 94 -1.53 -10.98 -12.83
C GLU A 94 -1.38 -10.51 -11.38
N ILE A 95 -1.89 -9.32 -11.06
CA ILE A 95 -1.89 -8.79 -9.68
C ILE A 95 -2.73 -9.68 -8.77
N LYS A 96 -3.87 -10.18 -9.24
CA LYS A 96 -4.81 -11.01 -8.46
C LYS A 96 -4.38 -12.46 -8.34
N ALA A 97 -4.04 -13.11 -9.44
CA ALA A 97 -3.84 -14.56 -9.54
C ALA A 97 -2.39 -14.96 -9.85
N GLY A 98 -1.57 -14.02 -10.29
CA GLY A 98 -0.14 -14.24 -10.53
C GLY A 98 0.67 -14.30 -9.23
N ASP A 99 1.98 -14.16 -9.38
CA ASP A 99 2.91 -14.29 -8.25
C ASP A 99 2.77 -13.17 -7.23
N ILE A 100 2.29 -12.00 -7.65
CA ILE A 100 1.97 -10.88 -6.74
C ILE A 100 0.83 -11.30 -5.80
N GLY A 101 -0.29 -11.77 -6.34
CA GLY A 101 -1.44 -12.20 -5.54
C GLY A 101 -1.10 -13.33 -4.56
N LYS A 102 -0.32 -14.33 -5.02
CA LYS A 102 0.18 -15.42 -4.15
C LYS A 102 1.04 -14.90 -3.00
N LYS A 103 1.93 -13.93 -3.25
CA LYS A 103 2.76 -13.31 -2.22
C LYS A 103 1.93 -12.48 -1.24
N ILE A 104 0.94 -11.74 -1.72
CA ILE A 104 0.00 -10.99 -0.87
C ILE A 104 -0.77 -11.93 0.07
N GLY A 105 -1.20 -13.10 -0.42
CA GLY A 105 -1.88 -14.09 0.40
C GLY A 105 -0.99 -14.78 1.44
N LYS A 106 0.32 -14.88 1.17
CA LYS A 106 1.30 -15.52 2.08
C LYS A 106 1.88 -14.54 3.10
N ASP A 107 2.10 -13.30 2.71
CA ASP A 107 2.76 -12.28 3.53
C ASP A 107 1.91 -11.01 3.59
N SER A 108 1.39 -10.74 4.79
CA SER A 108 0.55 -9.56 5.06
C SER A 108 1.33 -8.25 4.94
N ASN A 109 2.66 -8.28 4.97
CA ASN A 109 3.55 -7.12 4.85
C ASN A 109 4.10 -6.93 3.44
N PHE A 110 3.89 -7.87 2.53
CA PHE A 110 4.31 -7.72 1.14
C PHE A 110 3.64 -6.47 0.53
N LEU A 111 4.46 -5.66 -0.15
CA LEU A 111 4.07 -4.36 -0.74
C LEU A 111 3.67 -3.28 0.28
N LYS A 112 4.22 -3.34 1.50
CA LYS A 112 4.09 -2.30 2.52
C LYS A 112 5.44 -1.69 2.85
N ILE A 113 5.44 -0.46 3.35
CA ILE A 113 6.63 0.16 3.92
C ILE A 113 6.94 -0.55 5.25
N GLY A 114 8.16 -1.08 5.35
CA GLY A 114 8.66 -1.80 6.51
C GLY A 114 10.11 -2.23 6.32
N ILE A 115 10.66 -2.87 7.34
CA ILE A 115 11.99 -3.49 7.26
C ILE A 115 11.78 -5.00 7.13
N GLU A 116 12.25 -5.55 6.01
CA GLU A 116 12.25 -6.99 5.78
C GLU A 116 13.06 -7.71 6.86
N GLY A 117 12.54 -8.83 7.37
CA GLY A 117 13.18 -9.58 8.46
C GLY A 117 12.99 -8.98 9.86
N LEU A 118 12.30 -7.85 10.00
CA LEU A 118 11.78 -7.34 11.28
C LEU A 118 10.26 -7.20 11.27
N ALA A 119 9.63 -7.65 10.19
CA ALA A 119 8.19 -7.65 10.03
C ALA A 119 7.54 -8.68 10.97
N GLU A 120 6.33 -8.39 11.43
CA GLU A 120 5.51 -9.27 12.30
C GLU A 120 5.32 -10.68 11.73
N SER A 121 5.55 -10.87 10.43
CA SER A 121 5.51 -12.16 9.74
C SER A 121 6.58 -13.16 10.22
N MET A 122 7.58 -12.74 10.98
CA MET A 122 8.56 -13.63 11.62
C MET A 122 8.30 -13.89 13.12
N GLY A 123 7.13 -13.50 13.63
CA GLY A 123 6.83 -13.48 15.06
C GLY A 123 7.30 -12.16 15.69
N SER A 124 6.54 -11.64 16.66
CA SER A 124 6.86 -10.35 17.27
C SER A 124 8.21 -10.44 18.00
N PRO A 125 9.27 -9.72 17.60
CA PRO A 125 10.55 -9.78 18.29
C PRO A 125 10.50 -9.11 19.68
N MET A 126 9.40 -8.40 19.97
CA MET A 126 9.19 -7.64 21.19
C MET A 126 8.39 -8.38 22.26
N LEU A 127 7.64 -9.41 21.89
CA LEU A 127 6.75 -10.13 22.81
C LEU A 127 6.97 -11.63 22.63
N SER A 128 7.13 -12.32 23.74
CA SER A 128 6.99 -13.78 23.77
C SER A 128 5.59 -14.21 23.28
N LEU A 129 5.45 -15.46 22.86
CA LEU A 129 4.16 -16.01 22.42
C LEU A 129 3.07 -15.85 23.49
N GLU A 130 3.44 -16.04 24.77
CA GLU A 130 2.54 -15.88 25.91
C GLU A 130 2.07 -14.42 26.07
N GLU A 131 2.98 -13.45 25.92
CA GLU A 131 2.63 -12.02 25.97
C GLU A 131 1.77 -11.61 24.77
N LEU A 132 2.02 -12.16 23.58
CA LEU A 132 1.21 -11.94 22.39
C LEU A 132 -0.21 -12.47 22.59
N GLU A 133 -0.36 -13.69 23.10
CA GLU A 133 -1.65 -14.29 23.43
C GLU A 133 -2.41 -13.45 24.46
N ALA A 134 -1.73 -12.97 25.50
CA ALA A 134 -2.33 -12.10 26.52
C ALA A 134 -2.81 -10.76 25.94
N VAL A 135 -2.06 -10.15 25.01
CA VAL A 135 -2.45 -8.90 24.33
C VAL A 135 -3.64 -9.13 23.40
N LEU A 136 -3.62 -10.21 22.61
CA LEU A 136 -4.72 -10.57 21.70
C LEU A 136 -6.00 -10.89 22.47
N ALA A 137 -5.91 -11.60 23.59
CA ALA A 137 -7.06 -11.89 24.46
C ALA A 137 -7.68 -10.61 25.04
N LYS A 138 -6.86 -9.64 25.47
CA LYS A 138 -7.34 -8.31 25.93
C LYS A 138 -8.00 -7.51 24.82
N SER A 139 -7.41 -7.48 23.63
CA SER A 139 -7.96 -6.83 22.43
C SER A 139 -9.34 -7.38 22.04
N GLN A 140 -9.51 -8.71 22.05
CA GLN A 140 -10.80 -9.35 21.77
C GLN A 140 -11.83 -9.13 22.87
N GLY A 141 -11.41 -9.06 24.13
CA GLY A 141 -12.28 -8.72 25.28
C GLY A 141 -12.83 -7.29 25.20
N SER A 142 -11.99 -6.31 24.85
CA SER A 142 -12.43 -4.91 24.66
C SER A 142 -13.40 -4.77 23.48
N ARG A 143 -13.22 -5.51 22.38
CA ARG A 143 -14.16 -5.50 21.24
C ARG A 143 -15.55 -6.02 21.61
N LYS A 144 -15.63 -7.04 22.48
CA LYS A 144 -16.92 -7.58 22.95
C LYS A 144 -17.65 -6.63 23.89
N GLN A 145 -16.94 -5.92 24.76
CA GLN A 145 -17.58 -4.96 25.69
C GLN A 145 -18.17 -3.74 24.98
N ILE A 146 -17.52 -3.25 23.93
CA ILE A 146 -18.01 -2.10 23.14
C ILE A 146 -19.29 -2.48 22.36
N SER A 147 -19.35 -3.69 21.79
CA SER A 147 -20.55 -4.19 21.11
C SER A 147 -21.75 -4.41 22.04
N SER A 148 -21.53 -4.71 23.32
CA SER A 148 -22.62 -4.85 24.31
C SER A 148 -23.14 -3.53 24.87
N SER A 149 -22.45 -2.40 24.64
CA SER A 149 -22.92 -1.06 25.05
C SER A 149 -23.74 -0.32 24.01
N GLU A 150 -23.86 -0.84 22.78
CA GLU A 150 -24.66 -0.25 21.70
C GLU A 150 -26.08 -0.83 21.59
N HIS A 151 -26.50 -1.68 22.54
CA HIS A 151 -27.86 -2.24 22.63
C HIS A 151 -28.53 -1.91 23.98
N VAL A 152 -28.56 -0.62 24.32
CA VAL A 152 -29.47 -0.05 25.34
C VAL A 152 -30.10 1.21 24.78
#